data_AF-C3YCB6-F1
#
_entry.id   AF-C3YCB6-F1
#
_cell.length_a   1.000
_cell.length_b   1.000
_cell.length_c   1.000
_cell.angle_alpha   90.00
_cell.angle_beta   90.00
_cell.angle_gamma   90.00
#
_symmetry.space_group_name_H-M   'P 1'
#
loop_
_entity.id
_entity.type
_entity.pdbx_description
1 polymer ?
#
loop_
_entity_poly.entity_id
_entity_poly.type
_entity_poly.pdbx_seq_one_letter_code
_entity_poly.pdbx_strand_id
1 'polypeptide(L)'
;MASKRVAVHTEQQKAVSAAPKKKKPSPPKVTKKCSCKGDCGSRRCGCVLKGVACGDSCNCTGCINPFNILQKYNVDCAAAAQDRCLMDNIFKVTDLRGRLEERHLFYCCEVSAQLKDMIPGHVKCPTPGCLIASRFSWCRNQPFQDACRGMKHCEKCRECVDEGDRHCDDCNTCYFEGMSCFQCPCKGPDDTGLYPDHVGLLHPAEAIMIAQEMLAELRGGDYKDDEESDLSDLEDTSEDSDSSEDD
;
A
#
# COMPACT_ATOMS: atom_id res chain seq x y z
N MET A 1 -0.45 78.76 -24.96
CA MET A 1 -0.14 79.47 -23.70
C MET A 1 0.86 78.61 -22.95
N ALA A 2 2.16 78.83 -23.19
CA ALA A 2 3.05 79.65 -22.37
C ALA A 2 3.26 79.02 -20.98
N SER A 3 4.31 78.24 -20.73
CA SER A 3 5.75 78.54 -20.66
C SER A 3 6.25 78.74 -19.23
N LYS A 4 7.47 78.23 -19.01
CA LYS A 4 8.46 78.51 -17.94
C LYS A 4 8.47 77.48 -16.79
N ARG A 5 9.63 76.93 -16.36
CA ARG A 5 11.04 77.31 -16.59
C ARG A 5 11.99 76.15 -16.26
N VAL A 6 13.16 76.24 -16.89
CA VAL A 6 14.38 75.43 -16.80
C VAL A 6 15.32 75.98 -15.73
N ALA A 7 16.11 75.12 -15.07
CA ALA A 7 17.51 75.32 -14.62
C ALA A 7 18.05 73.94 -14.18
N VAL A 8 18.99 73.25 -14.86
CA VAL A 8 20.44 73.48 -15.08
C VAL A 8 21.32 73.19 -13.85
N HIS A 9 22.09 72.10 -13.99
CA HIS A 9 23.42 71.72 -13.48
C HIS A 9 23.85 72.04 -12.04
N THR A 10 24.41 71.02 -11.35
CA THR A 10 25.80 71.04 -10.85
C THR A 10 26.29 69.59 -10.66
N GLU A 11 27.37 69.23 -11.35
CA GLU A 11 28.21 68.07 -11.02
C GLU A 11 29.04 68.37 -9.77
N GLN A 12 29.17 67.41 -8.86
CA GLN A 12 30.32 67.36 -7.95
C GLN A 12 30.81 65.92 -7.78
N GLN A 13 32.07 65.74 -8.16
CA GLN A 13 32.88 64.53 -8.08
C GLN A 13 33.41 64.28 -6.65
N LYS A 14 33.83 63.03 -6.40
CA LYS A 14 34.83 62.56 -5.40
C LYS A 14 34.36 62.57 -3.92
N ALA A 15 34.67 61.61 -3.05
CA ALA A 15 35.65 60.53 -3.09
C ALA A 15 35.41 59.51 -1.95
N VAL A 16 36.15 58.40 -2.04
CA VAL A 16 36.65 57.50 -0.98
C VAL A 16 35.73 56.38 -0.47
N SER A 17 35.92 55.24 -1.14
CA SER A 17 35.96 53.87 -0.63
C SER A 17 36.08 53.71 0.89
N ALA A 18 35.04 53.17 1.54
CA ALA A 18 35.18 52.43 2.78
C ALA A 18 35.11 50.93 2.47
N ALA A 19 36.22 50.25 2.70
CA ALA A 19 36.38 48.82 2.46
C ALA A 19 35.30 47.98 3.17
N PRO A 20 34.70 46.98 2.50
CA PRO A 20 33.84 46.02 3.19
C PRO A 20 34.71 45.22 4.16
N LYS A 21 34.43 45.37 5.46
CA LYS A 21 34.99 44.49 6.50
C LYS A 21 34.63 43.06 6.12
N LYS A 22 35.65 42.30 5.65
CA LYS A 22 35.57 40.87 5.40
C LYS A 22 35.08 40.19 6.68
N LYS A 23 33.79 39.84 6.72
CA LYS A 23 33.26 38.93 7.73
C LYS A 23 34.02 37.62 7.56
N LYS A 24 34.79 37.23 8.59
CA LYS A 24 35.40 35.90 8.67
C LYS A 24 34.28 34.88 8.43
N PRO A 25 34.49 33.84 7.60
CA PRO A 25 33.54 32.75 7.50
C PRO A 25 33.39 32.16 8.90
N SER A 26 32.21 32.30 9.48
CA SER A 26 31.87 31.55 10.68
C SER A 26 32.02 30.06 10.33
N PRO A 27 32.67 29.25 11.19
CA PRO A 27 32.75 27.81 10.96
C PRO A 27 31.34 27.27 10.72
N PRO A 28 31.17 26.26 9.84
CA PRO A 28 29.85 25.72 9.52
C PRO A 28 29.17 25.34 10.84
N LYS A 29 28.12 26.07 11.21
CA LYS A 29 27.27 25.68 12.32
C LYS A 29 26.73 24.32 11.93
N VAL A 30 27.18 23.28 12.61
CA VAL A 30 26.59 21.95 12.49
C VAL A 30 25.12 22.13 12.84
N THR A 31 24.27 22.20 11.82
CA THR A 31 22.83 22.42 11.98
C THR A 31 22.29 21.18 12.66
N LYS A 32 21.93 21.34 13.94
CA LYS A 32 21.34 20.29 14.74
C LYS A 32 20.08 19.79 14.05
N LYS A 33 19.95 18.48 13.87
CA LYS A 33 18.81 17.90 13.15
C LYS A 33 17.52 17.93 13.99
N CYS A 34 17.63 17.70 15.31
CA CYS A 34 16.54 17.88 16.27
C CYS A 34 17.06 18.11 17.71
N SER A 35 16.16 18.50 18.61
CA SER A 35 16.43 18.70 20.04
C SER A 35 15.24 18.29 20.92
N CYS A 36 14.52 17.24 20.52
CA CYS A 36 13.28 16.79 21.17
C CYS A 36 13.54 16.17 22.56
N LYS A 37 12.62 16.32 23.51
CA LYS A 37 12.69 15.65 24.81
C LYS A 37 11.66 14.52 24.85
N GLY A 38 12.05 13.31 24.45
CA GLY A 38 11.13 12.15 24.38
C GLY A 38 10.24 12.09 23.13
N ASP A 39 9.98 13.20 22.43
CA ASP A 39 9.02 13.25 21.31
C ASP A 39 9.54 12.73 19.96
N CYS A 40 10.62 11.94 19.94
CA CYS A 40 11.13 11.36 18.70
C CYS A 40 10.28 10.20 18.17
N GLY A 41 9.16 9.87 18.81
CA GLY A 41 8.23 8.81 18.38
C GLY A 41 7.08 9.32 17.52
N SER A 42 7.18 10.53 16.96
CA SER A 42 6.12 11.10 16.13
C SER A 42 6.67 11.99 15.02
N ARG A 43 5.83 12.33 14.03
CA ARG A 43 6.14 13.26 12.94
C ARG A 43 6.43 14.70 13.41
N ARG A 44 6.31 15.02 14.70
CA ARG A 44 6.75 16.31 15.27
C ARG A 44 8.29 16.44 15.28
N CYS A 45 9.00 15.31 15.34
CA CYS A 45 10.46 15.31 15.29
C CYS A 45 10.95 15.53 13.86
N GLY A 46 11.84 16.51 13.65
CA GLY A 46 12.39 16.83 12.33
C GLY A 46 13.18 15.68 11.68
N CYS A 47 13.78 14.79 12.46
CA CYS A 47 14.44 13.58 11.94
C CYS A 47 13.42 12.57 11.43
N VAL A 48 12.38 12.31 12.21
CA VAL A 48 11.29 11.39 11.87
C VAL A 48 10.52 11.86 10.64
N LEU A 49 10.22 13.16 10.58
CA LEU A 49 9.53 13.76 9.43
C LEU A 49 10.31 13.55 8.13
N LYS A 50 11.64 13.54 8.21
CA LYS A 50 12.55 13.30 7.09
C LYS A 50 12.86 11.81 6.86
N GLY A 51 12.32 10.92 7.68
CA GLY A 51 12.57 9.50 7.54
C GLY A 51 13.97 9.05 7.92
N VAL A 52 14.63 9.75 8.84
CA VAL A 52 16.02 9.47 9.21
C VAL A 52 16.18 9.16 10.69
N ALA A 53 17.13 8.30 11.00
CA ALA A 53 17.58 8.04 12.36
C ALA A 53 18.16 9.31 13.01
N CYS A 54 17.95 9.45 14.31
CA CYS A 54 18.64 10.45 15.11
C CYS A 54 20.08 9.96 15.34
N GLY A 55 21.07 10.75 14.92
CA GLY A 55 22.48 10.50 15.21
C GLY A 55 23.10 11.59 16.08
N ASP A 56 24.43 11.64 16.13
CA ASP A 56 25.21 12.52 17.03
C ASP A 56 24.96 14.02 16.82
N SER A 57 24.46 14.40 15.64
CA SER A 57 24.02 15.78 15.34
C SER A 57 22.69 16.18 16.00
N CYS A 58 22.05 15.28 16.76
CA CYS A 58 20.80 15.52 17.48
C CYS A 58 21.07 15.74 18.96
N ASN A 59 20.34 16.68 19.57
CA ASN A 59 20.38 16.95 21.01
C ASN A 59 19.13 16.42 21.72
N CYS A 60 18.50 15.39 21.18
CA CYS A 60 17.31 14.81 21.78
C CYS A 60 17.64 13.96 23.01
N THR A 61 16.82 14.04 24.06
CA THR A 61 16.92 13.20 25.26
C THR A 61 15.83 12.14 25.27
N GLY A 62 16.14 10.91 25.68
CA GLY A 62 15.15 9.81 25.67
C GLY A 62 14.63 9.50 24.27
N CYS A 63 15.52 9.39 23.28
CA CYS A 63 15.13 9.25 21.88
C CYS A 63 14.45 7.91 21.60
N ILE A 64 13.16 7.97 21.24
CA ILE A 64 12.35 6.81 20.78
C ILE A 64 12.09 6.85 19.27
N ASN A 65 13.04 7.36 18.48
CA ASN A 65 12.91 7.39 17.02
C ASN A 65 12.89 5.94 16.46
N PRO A 66 11.80 5.49 15.80
CA PRO A 66 11.75 4.13 15.26
C PRO A 66 12.78 3.90 14.16
N PHE A 67 13.24 4.94 13.45
CA PHE A 67 14.32 4.82 12.47
C PHE A 67 15.66 4.43 13.09
N ASN A 68 15.89 4.72 14.38
CA ASN A 68 17.08 4.20 15.07
C ASN A 68 17.02 2.68 15.22
N ILE A 69 15.81 2.12 15.32
CA ILE A 69 15.60 0.67 15.39
C ILE A 69 15.77 0.10 13.99
N LEU A 70 15.09 0.63 12.98
CA LEU A 70 15.24 0.19 11.58
C LEU A 70 16.70 0.16 11.13
N GLN A 71 17.46 1.22 11.42
CA GLN A 71 18.88 1.29 11.08
C GLN A 71 19.71 0.16 11.75
N LYS A 72 19.39 -0.23 12.99
CA LYS A 72 20.07 -1.34 13.68
C LYS A 72 19.77 -2.70 13.07
N TYR A 73 18.62 -2.85 12.42
CA TYR A 73 18.25 -4.06 11.67
C TYR A 73 18.73 -4.01 10.20
N ASN A 74 19.59 -3.04 9.84
CA ASN A 74 20.08 -2.83 8.48
C ASN A 74 18.97 -2.56 7.45
N VAL A 75 17.83 -2.03 7.90
CA VAL A 75 16.75 -1.59 7.00
C VAL A 75 17.11 -0.22 6.42
N ASP A 76 16.98 -0.07 5.11
CA ASP A 76 17.16 1.23 4.45
C ASP A 76 16.09 2.22 4.92
N CYS A 77 16.50 3.17 5.76
CA CYS A 77 15.62 4.18 6.32
C CYS A 77 15.02 5.10 5.26
N ALA A 78 15.78 5.42 4.19
CA ALA A 78 15.30 6.32 3.14
C ALA A 78 14.17 5.67 2.34
N ALA A 79 14.33 4.39 2.00
CA ALA A 79 13.32 3.64 1.28
C ALA A 79 12.13 3.27 2.19
N ALA A 80 12.38 2.92 3.47
CA ALA A 80 11.33 2.73 4.47
C ALA A 80 10.45 3.98 4.65
N ALA A 81 11.05 5.16 4.64
CA ALA A 81 10.31 6.42 4.76
C ALA A 81 9.37 6.72 3.58
N GLN A 82 9.56 6.07 2.44
CA GLN A 82 8.66 6.18 1.29
C GLN A 82 7.44 5.26 1.43
N ASP A 83 7.51 4.24 2.27
CA ASP A 83 6.36 3.39 2.56
C ASP A 83 5.37 4.12 3.47
N ARG A 84 4.29 4.61 2.85
CA ARG A 84 3.23 5.35 3.56
C ARG A 84 2.52 4.51 4.60
N CYS A 85 2.34 3.21 4.33
CA CYS A 85 1.69 2.31 5.27
C CYS A 85 2.53 2.16 6.54
N LEU A 86 3.83 1.94 6.37
CA LEU A 86 4.79 1.95 7.47
C LEU A 86 4.77 3.29 8.19
N MET A 87 4.92 4.41 7.48
CA MET A 87 5.05 5.74 8.09
C MET A 87 3.81 6.22 8.85
N ASP A 88 2.64 5.66 8.58
CA ASP A 88 1.42 5.98 9.31
C ASP A 88 1.20 5.09 10.55
N ASN A 89 1.89 3.95 10.62
CA ASN A 89 1.67 2.96 11.67
C ASN A 89 2.89 2.67 12.54
N ILE A 90 4.12 2.94 12.09
CA ILE A 90 5.37 2.64 12.81
C ILE A 90 5.43 3.26 14.21
N PHE A 91 4.77 4.42 14.39
CA PHE A 91 4.69 5.12 15.67
C PHE A 91 3.66 4.52 16.65
N LYS A 92 2.75 3.69 16.15
CA LYS A 92 1.72 2.99 16.94
C LYS A 92 2.24 1.63 17.46
N VAL A 93 3.38 1.17 16.98
CA VAL A 93 3.96 -0.13 17.34
C VAL A 93 4.71 0.01 18.67
N THR A 94 4.22 -0.68 19.70
CA THR A 94 4.82 -0.65 21.05
C THR A 94 6.19 -1.32 21.09
N ASP A 95 6.31 -2.51 20.48
CA ASP A 95 7.58 -3.24 20.35
C ASP A 95 7.94 -3.47 18.89
N LEU A 96 8.64 -2.50 18.31
CA LEU A 96 9.10 -2.58 16.93
C LEU A 96 10.20 -3.65 16.76
N ARG A 97 10.99 -3.95 17.80
CA ARG A 97 12.10 -4.91 17.69
C ARG A 97 11.57 -6.33 17.54
N GLY A 98 10.68 -6.73 18.45
CA GLY A 98 10.00 -8.02 18.36
C GLY A 98 9.29 -8.17 17.03
N ARG A 99 8.54 -7.14 16.59
CA ARG A 99 7.83 -7.20 15.30
C ARG A 99 8.75 -7.40 14.10
N LEU A 100 9.92 -6.77 14.06
CA LEU A 100 10.87 -6.93 12.94
C LEU A 100 11.44 -8.35 12.83
N GLU A 101 11.51 -9.07 13.95
CA GLU A 101 12.04 -10.43 14.01
C GLU A 101 10.99 -11.51 13.73
N GLU A 102 9.71 -11.16 13.82
CA GLU A 102 8.59 -12.05 13.52
C GLU A 102 8.65 -12.58 12.09
N ARG A 103 8.28 -13.85 11.94
CA ARG A 103 8.32 -14.57 10.67
C ARG A 103 6.93 -14.65 10.07
N HIS A 104 6.82 -14.29 8.79
CA HIS A 104 5.60 -14.39 8.03
C HIS A 104 5.75 -15.45 6.92
N LEU A 105 4.75 -16.32 6.81
CA LEU A 105 4.70 -17.38 5.81
C LEU A 105 4.25 -16.83 4.46
N PHE A 106 4.88 -17.32 3.39
CA PHE A 106 4.43 -17.14 2.02
C PHE A 106 3.56 -18.32 1.63
N TYR A 107 2.33 -18.05 1.20
CA TYR A 107 1.38 -19.10 0.79
C TYR A 107 1.82 -19.88 -0.46
N CYS A 108 2.77 -19.36 -1.26
CA CYS A 108 3.14 -19.98 -2.52
C CYS A 108 4.11 -21.16 -2.40
N CYS A 109 4.97 -21.18 -1.38
CA CYS A 109 6.02 -22.20 -1.24
C CYS A 109 6.26 -22.63 0.21
N GLU A 110 5.36 -22.28 1.13
CA GLU A 110 5.45 -22.60 2.57
C GLU A 110 6.76 -22.13 3.26
N VAL A 111 7.46 -21.19 2.62
CA VAL A 111 8.66 -20.55 3.17
C VAL A 111 8.26 -19.37 4.05
N SER A 112 9.14 -18.99 4.97
CA SER A 112 8.95 -17.79 5.79
C SER A 112 10.10 -16.80 5.63
N ALA A 113 9.81 -15.51 5.70
CA ALA A 113 10.79 -14.44 5.86
C ALA A 113 10.51 -13.62 7.11
N GLN A 114 11.53 -12.92 7.62
CA GLN A 114 11.33 -12.00 8.73
C GLN A 114 10.71 -10.70 8.23
N LEU A 115 9.91 -10.04 9.08
CA LEU A 115 9.26 -8.79 8.72
C LEU A 115 10.26 -7.72 8.29
N LYS A 116 11.44 -7.66 8.91
CA LYS A 116 12.52 -6.72 8.53
C LYS A 116 12.90 -6.83 7.04
N ASP A 117 12.83 -8.04 6.47
CA ASP A 117 13.20 -8.31 5.08
C ASP A 117 12.05 -7.94 4.10
N MET A 118 10.86 -7.65 4.64
CA MET A 118 9.69 -7.15 3.90
C MET A 118 9.63 -5.61 3.87
N ILE A 119 10.65 -4.93 4.39
CA ILE A 119 10.75 -3.47 4.40
C ILE A 119 11.87 -3.03 3.45
N PRO A 120 11.60 -2.16 2.47
CA PRO A 120 10.34 -1.44 2.22
C PRO A 120 9.40 -2.18 1.26
N GLY A 121 8.11 -2.22 1.60
CA GLY A 121 7.06 -2.61 0.66
C GLY A 121 7.03 -4.10 0.33
N HIS A 122 7.84 -4.55 -0.63
CA HIS A 122 7.68 -5.85 -1.29
C HIS A 122 8.91 -6.74 -1.16
N VAL A 123 8.67 -8.02 -0.93
CA VAL A 123 9.69 -9.07 -0.92
C VAL A 123 9.28 -10.20 -1.85
N LYS A 124 10.21 -10.67 -2.67
CA LYS A 124 9.98 -11.85 -3.51
C LYS A 124 10.07 -13.10 -2.66
N CYS A 125 9.28 -14.11 -3.00
CA CYS A 125 9.44 -15.43 -2.41
C CYS A 125 10.91 -15.88 -2.54
N PRO A 126 11.56 -16.34 -1.45
CA PRO A 126 12.96 -16.77 -1.49
C PRO A 126 13.18 -18.07 -2.27
N THR A 127 12.11 -18.82 -2.57
CA THR A 127 12.20 -20.07 -3.34
C THR A 127 12.64 -19.79 -4.78
N PRO A 128 13.72 -20.42 -5.27
CA PRO A 128 14.18 -20.27 -6.64
C PRO A 128 13.07 -20.62 -7.65
N GLY A 129 12.87 -19.75 -8.64
CA GLY A 129 11.83 -19.93 -9.67
C GLY A 129 10.44 -19.43 -9.26
N CYS A 130 10.20 -19.08 -7.99
CA CYS A 130 8.96 -18.43 -7.59
C CYS A 130 9.04 -16.92 -7.86
N LEU A 131 8.07 -16.39 -8.62
CA LEU A 131 8.01 -14.96 -8.97
C LEU A 131 7.00 -14.17 -8.15
N ILE A 132 6.36 -14.80 -7.15
CA ILE A 132 5.34 -14.16 -6.34
C ILE A 132 5.99 -13.16 -5.38
N ALA A 133 5.53 -11.92 -5.46
CA ALA A 133 5.88 -10.86 -4.52
C ALA A 133 4.80 -10.76 -3.43
N SER A 134 5.27 -10.57 -2.21
CA SER A 134 4.42 -10.30 -1.05
C SER A 134 4.77 -8.94 -0.48
N ARG A 135 3.75 -8.22 -0.02
CA ARG A 135 3.88 -6.96 0.71
C ARG A 135 3.35 -7.09 2.12
N PHE A 136 3.96 -6.41 3.08
CA PHE A 136 3.41 -6.31 4.42
C PHE A 136 2.52 -5.06 4.58
N SER A 137 1.29 -5.25 5.07
CA SER A 137 0.39 -4.15 5.42
C SER A 137 0.46 -3.87 6.92
N TRP A 138 1.02 -2.71 7.28
CA TRP A 138 1.06 -2.22 8.66
C TRP A 138 -0.31 -1.79 9.18
N CYS A 139 -1.26 -1.46 8.31
CA CYS A 139 -2.64 -1.15 8.70
C CYS A 139 -3.39 -2.40 9.17
N ARG A 140 -3.22 -3.53 8.47
CA ARG A 140 -3.91 -4.80 8.77
C ARG A 140 -3.05 -5.79 9.56
N ASN A 141 -1.78 -5.45 9.81
CA ASN A 141 -0.79 -6.28 10.48
C ASN A 141 -0.61 -7.67 9.84
N GLN A 142 -0.69 -7.76 8.50
CA GLN A 142 -0.66 -9.02 7.75
C GLN A 142 0.10 -8.88 6.42
N PRO A 143 0.76 -9.95 5.95
CA PRO A 143 1.30 -10.02 4.61
C PRO A 143 0.18 -10.23 3.58
N PHE A 144 0.33 -9.62 2.42
CA PHE A 144 -0.55 -9.74 1.26
C PHE A 144 0.28 -10.15 0.05
N GLN A 145 -0.29 -10.99 -0.81
CA GLN A 145 0.34 -11.38 -2.06
C GLN A 145 -0.22 -10.52 -3.19
N ASP A 146 0.67 -9.91 -3.97
CA ASP A 146 0.28 -9.03 -5.07
C ASP A 146 -0.52 -9.78 -6.15
N ALA A 147 -0.36 -11.10 -6.24
CA ALA A 147 -1.02 -11.94 -7.24
C ALA A 147 -2.55 -12.03 -7.11
N CYS A 148 -3.11 -11.85 -5.91
CA CYS A 148 -4.53 -12.12 -5.66
C CYS A 148 -5.37 -10.85 -5.52
N ARG A 149 -4.85 -9.82 -4.83
CA ARG A 149 -5.51 -8.53 -4.65
C ARG A 149 -4.44 -7.47 -4.44
N GLY A 150 -4.22 -6.61 -5.43
CA GLY A 150 -3.42 -5.41 -5.23
C GLY A 150 -4.03 -4.59 -4.10
N MET A 151 -3.19 -4.06 -3.22
CA MET A 151 -3.60 -3.17 -2.14
C MET A 151 -2.83 -1.86 -2.22
N LYS A 152 -3.52 -0.75 -1.92
CA LYS A 152 -2.92 0.57 -1.86
C LYS A 152 -3.27 1.27 -0.54
N HIS A 153 -2.39 2.16 -0.10
CA HIS A 153 -2.63 2.98 1.10
C HIS A 153 -3.28 4.29 0.68
N CYS A 154 -4.53 4.52 1.09
CA CYS A 154 -5.24 5.76 0.79
C CYS A 154 -4.59 6.93 1.55
N GLU A 155 -4.20 8.00 0.84
CA GLU A 155 -3.57 9.17 1.47
C GLU A 155 -4.51 9.94 2.39
N LYS A 156 -5.81 9.95 2.08
CA LYS A 156 -6.83 10.72 2.81
C LYS A 156 -7.33 9.97 4.03
N CYS A 157 -7.71 8.69 3.88
CA CYS A 157 -8.11 7.84 5.01
C CYS A 157 -6.92 7.37 5.87
N ARG A 158 -5.71 7.32 5.29
CA ARG A 158 -4.50 6.79 5.94
C ARG A 158 -4.62 5.31 6.34
N GLU A 159 -5.31 4.56 5.49
CA GLU A 159 -5.59 3.13 5.66
C GLU A 159 -5.34 2.37 4.36
N CYS A 160 -5.04 1.08 4.48
CA CYS A 160 -4.88 0.20 3.33
C CYS A 160 -6.24 -0.28 2.81
N VAL A 161 -6.48 0.05 1.55
CA VAL A 161 -7.68 -0.26 0.77
C VAL A 161 -7.29 -1.11 -0.43
N ASP A 162 -8.27 -1.71 -1.10
CA ASP A 162 -7.99 -2.53 -2.27
C ASP A 162 -7.60 -1.62 -3.45
N GLU A 163 -6.84 -2.15 -4.42
CA GLU A 163 -6.32 -1.35 -5.54
C GLU A 163 -7.44 -0.70 -6.38
N GLY A 164 -8.61 -1.36 -6.45
CA GLY A 164 -9.82 -0.86 -7.09
C GLY A 164 -10.62 0.18 -6.28
N ASP A 165 -10.21 0.50 -5.05
CA ASP A 165 -10.97 1.43 -4.21
C ASP A 165 -10.64 2.89 -4.54
N ARG A 166 -11.66 3.76 -4.55
CA ARG A 166 -11.50 5.21 -4.70
C ARG A 166 -11.93 5.91 -3.43
N HIS A 167 -11.23 6.97 -3.06
CA HIS A 167 -11.68 7.86 -1.98
C HIS A 167 -12.66 8.90 -2.51
N CYS A 168 -13.82 9.03 -1.89
CA CYS A 168 -14.76 10.10 -2.16
C CYS A 168 -14.53 11.28 -1.21
N ASP A 169 -14.33 12.47 -1.76
CA ASP A 169 -14.08 13.70 -0.98
C ASP A 169 -15.34 14.25 -0.30
N ASP A 170 -16.52 13.90 -0.80
CA ASP A 170 -17.79 14.38 -0.27
C ASP A 170 -18.13 13.67 1.06
N CYS A 171 -17.98 12.34 1.10
CA CYS A 171 -18.25 11.54 2.29
C CYS A 171 -16.99 11.08 3.06
N ASN A 172 -15.81 11.49 2.60
CA ASN A 172 -14.50 11.12 3.17
C ASN A 172 -14.30 9.61 3.38
N THR A 173 -14.90 8.80 2.51
CA THR A 173 -14.91 7.33 2.63
C THR A 173 -14.35 6.70 1.36
N CYS A 174 -13.50 5.68 1.53
CA CYS A 174 -13.08 4.82 0.42
C CYS A 174 -14.19 3.85 0.07
N TYR A 175 -14.44 3.68 -1.23
CA TYR A 175 -15.43 2.74 -1.75
C TYR A 175 -14.85 1.97 -2.93
N PHE A 176 -15.34 0.76 -3.16
CA PHE A 176 -14.95 -0.02 -4.32
C PHE A 176 -15.58 0.56 -5.58
N GLU A 177 -14.75 1.09 -6.48
CA GLU A 177 -15.23 1.63 -7.75
C GLU A 177 -15.31 0.54 -8.83
N GLY A 178 -14.52 -0.52 -8.71
CA GLY A 178 -14.54 -1.67 -9.61
C GLY A 178 -14.47 -1.29 -11.10
N MET A 179 -15.22 -2.02 -11.93
CA MET A 179 -15.34 -1.80 -13.37
C MET A 179 -16.28 -0.62 -13.69
N SER A 180 -15.87 0.64 -13.46
CA SER A 180 -16.50 1.89 -13.96
C SER A 180 -18.00 2.15 -13.70
N CYS A 181 -18.76 1.20 -13.17
CA CYS A 181 -20.22 1.28 -13.00
C CYS A 181 -20.62 1.53 -11.54
N PHE A 182 -19.71 1.50 -10.57
CA PHE A 182 -20.04 1.75 -9.17
C PHE A 182 -19.78 3.22 -8.82
N GLN A 183 -20.87 3.96 -8.59
CA GLN A 183 -20.79 5.31 -8.03
C GLN A 183 -20.54 5.25 -6.52
N CYS A 184 -20.05 6.37 -5.97
CA CYS A 184 -19.90 6.47 -4.53
C CYS A 184 -21.26 6.35 -3.83
N PRO A 185 -21.40 5.54 -2.76
CA PRO A 185 -22.67 5.35 -2.06
C PRO A 185 -23.34 6.64 -1.56
N CYS A 186 -22.58 7.72 -1.34
CA CYS A 186 -23.13 9.00 -0.89
C CYS A 186 -23.86 9.79 -1.99
N LYS A 187 -23.69 9.42 -3.27
CA LYS A 187 -24.30 10.10 -4.42
C LYS A 187 -25.70 9.58 -4.75
N GLY A 188 -26.17 8.56 -4.05
CA GLY A 188 -27.44 7.89 -4.33
C GLY A 188 -27.34 6.94 -5.54
N PRO A 189 -28.46 6.33 -5.96
CA PRO A 189 -28.51 5.52 -7.15
C PRO A 189 -28.29 6.43 -8.38
N ASP A 190 -27.66 5.89 -9.41
CA ASP A 190 -27.53 6.60 -10.69
C ASP A 190 -28.91 6.74 -11.38
N ASP A 191 -28.95 7.41 -12.55
CA ASP A 191 -30.18 7.57 -13.35
C ASP A 191 -30.83 6.23 -13.78
N THR A 192 -30.17 5.08 -13.53
CA THR A 192 -30.75 3.74 -13.78
C THR A 192 -31.55 3.21 -12.59
N GLY A 193 -31.57 3.91 -11.45
CA GLY A 193 -32.37 3.54 -10.27
C GLY A 193 -31.86 2.30 -9.55
N LEU A 194 -30.68 1.79 -9.91
CA LEU A 194 -30.05 0.66 -9.25
C LEU A 194 -29.17 1.18 -8.11
N TYR A 195 -29.66 1.01 -6.88
CA TYR A 195 -28.76 0.97 -5.73
C TYR A 195 -27.85 -0.27 -5.90
N PRO A 196 -26.54 -0.17 -5.61
CA PRO A 196 -25.74 -1.35 -5.29
C PRO A 196 -26.14 -1.83 -3.90
N ASP A 197 -27.42 -2.16 -3.71
CA ASP A 197 -27.90 -2.77 -2.49
C ASP A 197 -27.34 -4.19 -2.46
N HIS A 198 -26.38 -4.37 -1.57
CA HIS A 198 -25.97 -5.65 -1.04
C HIS A 198 -25.45 -6.66 -2.08
N VAL A 199 -24.14 -6.57 -2.39
CA VAL A 199 -23.33 -7.78 -2.24
C VAL A 199 -23.19 -8.04 -0.74
N GLY A 200 -24.31 -8.36 -0.08
CA GLY A 200 -24.23 -9.15 1.13
C GLY A 200 -23.44 -10.38 0.74
N LEU A 201 -22.43 -10.72 1.53
CA LEU A 201 -21.92 -12.08 1.54
C LEU A 201 -23.14 -12.98 1.76
N LEU A 202 -23.76 -13.47 0.67
CA LEU A 202 -24.71 -14.56 0.74
C LEU A 202 -23.98 -15.62 1.53
N HIS A 203 -24.52 -15.97 2.70
CA HIS A 203 -23.96 -17.05 3.48
C HIS A 203 -23.89 -18.25 2.54
N PRO A 204 -22.83 -19.09 2.54
CA PRO A 204 -22.68 -20.16 1.54
C PRO A 204 -23.93 -21.04 1.36
N ALA A 205 -24.73 -21.19 2.42
CA ALA A 205 -26.03 -21.87 2.39
C ALA A 205 -27.08 -21.19 1.49
N GLU A 206 -27.18 -19.85 1.50
CA GLU A 206 -28.13 -19.10 0.68
C GLU A 206 -27.72 -19.14 -0.80
N ALA A 207 -26.42 -19.07 -1.10
CA ALA A 207 -25.90 -19.25 -2.45
C ALA A 207 -26.18 -20.66 -3.00
N ILE A 208 -26.11 -21.69 -2.14
CA ILE A 208 -26.45 -23.06 -2.51
C ILE A 208 -27.95 -23.21 -2.83
N MET A 209 -28.83 -22.58 -2.05
CA MET A 209 -30.29 -22.66 -2.32
C MET A 209 -30.66 -22.02 -3.66
N ILE A 210 -30.09 -20.84 -3.96
CA ILE A 210 -30.32 -20.17 -5.26
C ILE A 210 -29.79 -21.03 -6.41
N ALA A 211 -28.59 -21.62 -6.26
CA ALA A 211 -28.03 -22.51 -7.29
C ALA A 211 -28.87 -23.79 -7.48
N GLN A 212 -29.46 -24.34 -6.41
CA GLN A 212 -30.34 -25.50 -6.48
C GLN A 212 -31.67 -25.18 -7.17
N GLU A 213 -32.23 -24.00 -6.93
CA GLU A 213 -33.44 -23.51 -7.59
C GLU A 213 -33.22 -23.33 -9.10
N MET A 214 -32.12 -22.68 -9.50
CA MET A 214 -31.73 -22.54 -10.92
C MET A 214 -31.51 -23.90 -11.61
N LEU A 215 -30.93 -24.88 -10.91
CA LEU A 215 -30.75 -26.23 -11.43
C LEU A 215 -32.05 -27.05 -11.50
N ALA A 216 -33.04 -26.73 -10.65
CA ALA A 216 -34.35 -27.35 -10.70
C ALA A 216 -35.17 -26.84 -11.89
N GLU A 217 -35.06 -25.54 -12.22
CA GLU A 217 -35.69 -24.97 -13.42
C GLU A 217 -35.13 -25.57 -14.71
N LEU A 218 -33.81 -25.82 -14.77
CA LEU A 218 -33.17 -26.51 -15.89
C LEU A 218 -33.60 -27.98 -16.02
N ARG A 219 -34.04 -28.61 -14.92
CA ARG A 219 -34.61 -29.98 -14.94
C ARG A 219 -36.11 -30.01 -15.17
N GLY A 220 -36.81 -28.88 -15.03
CA GLY A 220 -38.25 -28.76 -15.23
C GLY A 220 -38.70 -28.57 -16.68
N GLY A 221 -37.75 -28.58 -17.63
CA GLY A 221 -38.07 -28.64 -19.04
C GLY A 221 -38.66 -30.00 -19.38
N ASP A 222 -39.99 -30.05 -19.45
CA ASP A 222 -40.83 -31.16 -19.93
C ASP A 222 -40.49 -31.44 -21.42
N TYR A 223 -39.34 -32.07 -21.66
CA TYR A 223 -38.98 -32.67 -22.92
C TYR A 223 -39.86 -33.91 -23.07
N LYS A 224 -40.99 -33.73 -23.78
CA LYS A 224 -41.76 -34.85 -24.30
C LYS A 224 -40.91 -35.54 -25.35
N ASP A 225 -40.28 -36.63 -24.93
CA ASP A 225 -39.60 -37.60 -25.78
C ASP A 225 -40.64 -38.30 -26.68
N ASP A 226 -40.89 -37.70 -27.84
CA ASP A 226 -41.33 -38.46 -29.01
C ASP A 226 -40.08 -38.71 -29.86
N GLU A 227 -39.48 -39.89 -29.73
CA GLU A 227 -39.16 -40.80 -30.85
C GLU A 227 -38.17 -41.90 -30.41
N GLU A 228 -38.77 -43.08 -30.27
CA GLU A 228 -38.21 -44.40 -30.48
C GLU A 228 -37.20 -44.41 -31.64
N SER A 229 -35.91 -44.69 -31.37
CA SER A 229 -35.01 -45.19 -32.40
C SER A 229 -34.00 -46.18 -31.81
N ASP A 230 -34.26 -47.44 -32.13
CA ASP A 230 -33.36 -48.58 -32.17
C ASP A 230 -31.89 -48.20 -32.42
N LEU A 231 -31.01 -48.55 -31.49
CA LEU A 231 -29.66 -49.02 -31.80
C LEU A 231 -29.21 -50.03 -30.74
N SER A 232 -29.71 -51.26 -30.89
CA SER A 232 -29.01 -52.46 -30.49
C SER A 232 -27.70 -52.61 -31.28
N ASP A 233 -26.78 -53.39 -30.71
CA ASP A 233 -25.48 -53.78 -31.25
C ASP A 233 -24.37 -52.74 -31.07
N LEU A 234 -23.54 -52.97 -30.04
CA LEU A 234 -22.12 -53.27 -30.23
C LEU A 234 -21.60 -53.96 -28.97
N GLU A 235 -21.70 -55.29 -28.98
CA GLU A 235 -20.90 -56.15 -28.13
C GLU A 235 -19.43 -56.17 -28.60
N ASP A 236 -18.56 -56.29 -27.61
CA ASP A 236 -17.37 -57.16 -27.58
C ASP A 236 -15.98 -56.64 -27.97
N THR A 237 -15.03 -57.32 -27.31
CA THR A 237 -13.57 -57.34 -27.38
C THR A 237 -12.88 -56.39 -26.40
N SER A 238 -12.45 -56.86 -25.21
CA SER A 238 -11.25 -57.68 -24.94
C SER A 238 -9.98 -56.93 -25.39
N GLU A 239 -8.89 -56.81 -24.65
CA GLU A 239 -8.13 -57.80 -23.90
C GLU A 239 -7.18 -57.09 -22.91
N ASP A 240 -6.63 -57.93 -22.05
CA ASP A 240 -5.69 -57.74 -20.96
C ASP A 240 -4.51 -56.79 -21.23
N SER A 241 -4.04 -56.13 -20.17
CA SER A 241 -2.66 -55.64 -20.11
C SER A 241 -2.06 -56.01 -18.77
N ASP A 242 -1.11 -56.93 -18.95
CA ASP A 242 -0.27 -57.66 -18.03
C ASP A 242 0.56 -56.74 -17.13
N SER A 243 0.66 -57.16 -15.88
CA SER A 243 1.48 -56.57 -14.83
C SER A 243 2.73 -57.43 -14.66
N SER A 244 3.88 -56.89 -15.06
CA SER A 244 5.19 -57.41 -14.67
C SER A 244 5.94 -56.38 -13.81
N GLU A 245 6.11 -56.77 -12.55
CA GLU A 245 7.15 -56.31 -11.64
C GLU A 245 8.54 -56.58 -12.23
N ASP A 246 9.53 -55.71 -12.01
CA ASP A 246 10.93 -56.10 -11.86
C ASP A 246 11.78 -54.94 -11.26
N ASP A 247 12.55 -55.32 -10.24
CA ASP A 247 13.72 -54.72 -9.53
C ASP A 247 13.63 -53.35 -8.80
#